data_AF-A0A9E3BNC9-F1
#
_entry.id   AF-A0A9E3BNC9-F1
#
_cell.length_a   1.000
_cell.length_b   1.000
_cell.length_c   1.000
_cell.angle_alpha   90.00
_cell.angle_beta   90.00
_cell.angle_gamma   90.00
#
_symmetry.space_group_name_H-M   'P 1'
#
loop_
_entity.id
_entity.type
_entity.pdbx_description
1 polymer ?
#
loop_
_entity_poly.entity_id
_entity_poly.type
_entity_poly.pdbx_seq_one_letter_code
_entity_poly.pdbx_strand_id
1 'polypeptide(L)'
;MKHRYVFPLLAVGLVALAPLRARAQGWQPPSKQMPEMPARAELQGGAAGWAGAWLGSQAGAAGVGADQVRAVGEGARGPKAAFVRFTSGVFPVATWSDRNGDGRADMIEVFRDGARIVQLIDPDYDGTANVMRVYSASGELLREERM
;
A
#
# COMPACT_ATOMS: atom_id res chain seq x y z
N MET A 1 54.98 -23.97 -36.16
CA MET A 1 53.86 -23.02 -36.34
C MET A 1 53.05 -22.99 -35.04
N LYS A 2 53.12 -21.90 -34.28
CA LYS A 2 52.48 -21.76 -32.95
C LYS A 2 51.26 -20.87 -33.12
N HIS A 3 50.05 -21.44 -33.18
CA HIS A 3 48.81 -20.66 -33.11
C HIS A 3 48.41 -20.49 -31.64
N ARG A 4 48.55 -19.26 -31.15
CA ARG A 4 48.02 -18.82 -29.86
C ARG A 4 46.55 -18.43 -30.08
N TYR A 5 45.63 -19.19 -29.50
CA TYR A 5 44.23 -18.80 -29.38
C TYR A 5 44.06 -18.00 -28.09
N VAL A 6 43.73 -16.72 -28.21
CA VAL A 6 43.31 -15.86 -27.11
C VAL A 6 41.78 -15.84 -27.13
N PHE A 7 41.15 -16.49 -26.15
CA PHE A 7 39.71 -16.35 -25.92
C PHE A 7 39.44 -14.99 -25.27
N PRO A 8 38.54 -14.15 -25.80
CA PRO A 8 38.08 -12.98 -25.07
C PRO A 8 37.16 -13.44 -23.93
N LEU A 9 37.52 -13.07 -22.71
CA LEU A 9 36.64 -13.10 -21.54
C LEU A 9 35.43 -12.21 -21.83
N LEU A 10 34.26 -12.83 -22.03
CA LEU A 10 32.97 -12.16 -21.92
C LEU A 10 32.79 -11.74 -20.46
N ALA A 11 33.05 -10.46 -20.19
CA ALA A 11 32.62 -9.82 -18.97
C ALA A 11 31.09 -9.82 -18.94
N VAL A 12 30.49 -10.78 -18.26
CA VAL A 12 29.09 -10.70 -17.85
C VAL A 12 28.99 -9.52 -16.91
N GLY A 13 28.44 -8.41 -17.42
CA GLY A 13 28.09 -7.25 -16.63
C GLY A 13 27.18 -7.69 -15.50
N LEU A 14 27.70 -7.67 -14.27
CA LEU A 14 26.89 -7.61 -13.07
C LEU A 14 26.02 -6.36 -13.21
N VAL A 15 24.75 -6.54 -13.61
CA VAL A 15 23.72 -5.55 -13.33
C VAL A 15 23.70 -5.46 -11.81
N ALA A 16 24.28 -4.38 -11.28
CA ALA A 16 24.12 -4.03 -9.90
C ALA A 16 22.62 -3.86 -9.68
N LEU A 17 21.98 -4.88 -9.10
CA LEU A 17 20.73 -4.69 -8.38
C LEU A 17 21.08 -3.72 -7.26
N ALA A 18 20.90 -2.43 -7.53
CA ALA A 18 20.77 -1.44 -6.47
C ALA A 18 19.81 -2.05 -5.46
N PRO A 19 20.16 -2.12 -4.16
CA PRO A 19 19.26 -2.72 -3.21
C PRO A 19 17.96 -1.93 -3.28
N LEU A 20 16.84 -2.61 -3.54
CA LEU A 20 15.46 -2.09 -3.41
C LEU A 20 15.14 -1.62 -1.97
N ARG A 21 16.16 -1.45 -1.12
CA ARG A 21 16.12 -1.10 0.30
C ARG A 21 15.64 0.33 0.57
N ALA A 22 15.56 1.22 -0.42
CA ALA A 22 15.53 2.65 -0.11
C ALA A 22 14.15 3.33 -0.11
N ARG A 23 13.06 2.70 -0.56
CA ARG A 23 11.82 3.48 -0.85
C ARG A 23 10.54 3.11 -0.08
N ALA A 24 10.49 1.96 0.62
CA ALA A 24 9.40 1.68 1.56
C ALA A 24 9.51 2.50 2.87
N GLN A 25 10.71 2.98 3.23
CA GLN A 25 11.01 3.57 4.54
C GLN A 25 10.43 4.96 4.81
N GLY A 26 9.79 5.61 3.83
CA GLY A 26 9.34 7.01 3.95
C GLY A 26 7.83 7.24 3.97
N TRP A 27 7.00 6.19 3.80
CA TRP A 27 5.55 6.37 3.91
C TRP A 27 5.17 6.51 5.38
N GLN A 28 4.41 7.56 5.69
CA GLN A 28 3.83 7.81 7.00
C GLN A 28 2.34 8.08 6.81
N PRO A 29 1.48 7.63 7.73
CA PRO A 29 0.08 8.00 7.67
C PRO A 29 -0.07 9.52 7.80
N PRO A 30 -1.01 10.14 7.06
CA PRO A 30 -1.30 11.56 7.27
C PRO A 30 -1.98 11.83 8.61
N SER A 31 -2.54 10.81 9.26
CA SER A 31 -3.11 10.87 10.60
C SER A 31 -3.14 9.49 11.26
N LYS A 32 -3.07 9.44 12.60
CA LYS A 32 -3.39 8.24 13.37
C LYS A 32 -4.89 7.93 13.38
N GLN A 33 -5.73 8.92 13.11
CA GLN A 33 -7.18 8.72 13.03
C GLN A 33 -7.51 7.88 11.80
N MET A 34 -8.19 6.75 12.05
CA MET A 34 -8.69 5.89 11.00
C MET A 34 -9.84 6.58 10.24
N PRO A 35 -9.87 6.44 8.91
CA PRO A 35 -10.89 7.03 8.07
C PRO A 35 -12.22 6.31 8.24
N GLU A 36 -13.30 7.03 7.94
CA GLU A 36 -14.60 6.41 7.74
C GLU A 36 -14.60 5.57 6.47
N MET A 37 -15.28 4.43 6.52
CA MET A 37 -15.55 3.63 5.34
C MET A 37 -16.53 4.38 4.44
N PRO A 38 -16.30 4.36 3.11
CA PRO A 38 -17.20 4.97 2.16
C PRO A 38 -18.54 4.23 2.12
N ALA A 39 -19.59 4.96 1.81
CA ALA A 39 -20.87 4.39 1.43
C ALA A 39 -20.76 3.72 0.06
N ARG A 40 -21.63 2.71 -0.18
CA ARG A 40 -21.68 2.03 -1.48
C ARG A 40 -21.96 2.97 -2.66
N ALA A 41 -22.75 4.01 -2.44
CA ALA A 41 -23.04 5.02 -3.46
C ALA A 41 -21.79 5.84 -3.85
N GLU A 42 -20.90 6.12 -2.89
CA GLU A 42 -19.67 6.89 -3.10
C GLU A 42 -18.62 6.09 -3.88
N LEU A 43 -18.63 4.77 -3.74
CA LEU A 43 -17.75 3.88 -4.51
C LEU A 43 -18.13 3.84 -6.00
N GLN A 44 -19.42 4.01 -6.33
CA GLN A 44 -19.92 4.00 -7.71
C GLN A 44 -19.64 5.31 -8.45
N GLY A 45 -19.48 6.43 -7.72
CA GLY A 45 -19.28 7.77 -8.29
C GLY A 45 -17.83 8.14 -8.64
N GLY A 46 -16.86 7.25 -8.38
CA GLY A 46 -15.44 7.51 -8.59
C GLY A 46 -14.74 7.91 -7.30
N ALA A 47 -13.87 7.03 -6.83
CA ALA A 47 -13.21 7.10 -5.53
C ALA A 47 -12.18 8.23 -5.34
N ALA A 48 -12.01 9.09 -6.34
CA ALA A 48 -10.89 10.02 -6.43
C ALA A 48 -10.90 11.10 -5.32
N GLY A 49 -12.06 11.43 -4.74
CA GLY A 49 -12.17 12.50 -3.75
C GLY A 49 -11.65 12.13 -2.34
N TRP A 50 -11.96 10.93 -1.85
CA TRP A 50 -11.72 10.56 -0.45
C TRP A 50 -10.50 9.62 -0.27
N ALA A 51 -10.20 8.78 -1.27
CA ALA A 51 -8.99 7.94 -1.28
C ALA A 51 -7.70 8.78 -1.26
N GLY A 52 -7.67 9.85 -2.08
CA GLY A 52 -6.52 10.75 -2.18
C GLY A 52 -6.35 11.66 -0.95
N ALA A 53 -7.40 11.87 -0.16
CA ALA A 53 -7.30 12.67 1.07
C ALA A 53 -6.61 11.91 2.20
N TRP A 54 -6.94 10.62 2.38
CA TRP A 54 -6.36 9.80 3.46
C TRP A 54 -5.11 9.02 3.05
N LEU A 55 -4.95 8.63 1.79
CA LEU A 55 -3.63 8.17 1.29
C LEU A 55 -2.69 9.36 1.01
N GLY A 56 -3.19 10.59 1.16
CA GLY A 56 -2.52 11.85 0.81
C GLY A 56 -2.16 11.95 -0.68
N SER A 57 -1.31 12.94 -1.00
CA SER A 57 -0.52 12.95 -2.26
C SER A 57 0.44 11.75 -2.37
N GLN A 58 0.48 10.88 -1.35
CA GLN A 58 1.32 9.69 -1.26
C GLN A 58 0.74 8.44 -1.93
N ALA A 59 -0.39 8.52 -2.64
CA ALA A 59 -0.59 7.65 -3.81
C ALA A 59 0.66 7.71 -4.73
N GLY A 60 1.26 8.91 -4.87
CA GLY A 60 2.54 9.12 -5.54
C GLY A 60 3.75 8.56 -4.78
N ALA A 61 3.67 8.34 -3.46
CA ALA A 61 4.71 7.67 -2.70
C ALA A 61 4.81 6.21 -3.09
N ALA A 62 3.70 5.53 -3.41
CA ALA A 62 3.70 4.22 -4.08
C ALA A 62 4.06 4.29 -5.58
N GLY A 63 4.24 5.49 -6.14
CA GLY A 63 4.54 5.73 -7.56
C GLY A 63 3.32 5.94 -8.46
N VAL A 64 2.13 6.17 -7.89
CA VAL A 64 0.85 6.15 -8.60
C VAL A 64 0.16 7.52 -8.58
N GLY A 65 -0.26 8.03 -9.74
CA GLY A 65 -1.11 9.22 -9.84
C GLY A 65 -2.51 8.98 -9.26
N ALA A 66 -2.99 9.88 -8.40
CA ALA A 66 -4.29 9.77 -7.73
C ALA A 66 -5.48 9.72 -8.72
N ASP A 67 -5.30 10.29 -9.91
CA ASP A 67 -6.24 10.29 -11.05
C ASP A 67 -6.51 8.89 -11.62
N GLN A 68 -5.62 7.91 -11.37
CA GLN A 68 -5.74 6.55 -11.86
C GLN A 68 -6.31 5.57 -10.82
N VAL A 69 -6.58 6.04 -9.61
CA VAL A 69 -7.02 5.18 -8.51
C VAL A 69 -8.52 4.89 -8.63
N ARG A 70 -8.85 3.60 -8.78
CA ARG A 70 -10.22 3.09 -8.65
C ARG A 70 -10.40 2.47 -7.28
N ALA A 71 -11.57 2.64 -6.67
CA ALA A 71 -11.94 1.88 -5.49
C ALA A 71 -13.14 0.98 -5.75
N VAL A 72 -13.11 -0.21 -5.18
CA VAL A 72 -14.22 -1.17 -5.16
C VAL A 72 -14.42 -1.59 -3.71
N GLY A 73 -15.67 -1.62 -3.27
CA GLY A 73 -16.02 -2.08 -1.93
C GLY A 73 -16.74 -3.42 -1.95
N GLU A 74 -16.46 -4.23 -0.95
CA GLU A 74 -17.03 -5.55 -0.74
C GLU A 74 -17.67 -5.62 0.65
N GLY A 75 -18.72 -6.43 0.78
CA GLY A 75 -19.53 -6.48 1.99
C GLY A 75 -20.25 -5.16 2.28
N ALA A 76 -21.17 -5.17 3.23
CA ALA A 76 -21.62 -3.95 3.89
C ALA A 76 -22.08 -4.27 5.29
N ARG A 77 -21.86 -3.32 6.18
CA ARG A 77 -22.48 -3.29 7.50
C ARG A 77 -23.20 -1.95 7.58
N GLY A 78 -24.52 -2.02 7.50
CA GLY A 78 -25.35 -0.84 7.27
C GLY A 78 -25.04 -0.17 5.91
N PRO A 79 -24.98 1.17 5.83
CA PRO A 79 -24.81 1.90 4.57
C PRO A 79 -23.38 1.89 4.02
N LYS A 80 -22.40 1.48 4.82
CA LYS A 80 -20.97 1.55 4.52
C LYS A 80 -20.39 0.20 4.10
N ALA A 81 -19.36 0.24 3.27
CA ALA A 81 -18.63 -0.96 2.85
C ALA A 81 -17.85 -1.56 4.03
N ALA A 82 -17.76 -2.89 4.09
CA ALA A 82 -16.95 -3.57 5.11
C ALA A 82 -15.48 -3.70 4.69
N PHE A 83 -15.23 -3.76 3.39
CA PHE A 83 -13.89 -3.82 2.81
C PHE A 83 -13.82 -2.91 1.59
N VAL A 84 -12.69 -2.26 1.37
CA VAL A 84 -12.42 -1.44 0.19
C VAL A 84 -11.04 -1.75 -0.32
N ARG A 85 -10.92 -1.94 -1.64
CA ARG A 85 -9.66 -2.06 -2.37
C ARG A 85 -9.47 -0.89 -3.30
N PHE A 86 -8.31 -0.25 -3.22
CA PHE A 86 -7.86 0.79 -4.14
C PHE A 86 -6.85 0.20 -5.12
N THR A 87 -7.02 0.43 -6.41
CA THR A 87 -6.16 -0.11 -7.47
C THR A 87 -5.72 0.99 -8.42
N SER A 88 -4.49 0.93 -8.89
CA SER A 88 -4.08 1.61 -10.12
C SER A 88 -3.53 0.58 -11.10
N GLY A 89 -4.16 0.47 -12.26
CA GLY A 89 -3.93 -0.64 -13.17
C GLY A 89 -4.29 -1.99 -12.54
N VAL A 90 -3.32 -2.91 -12.51
CA VAL A 90 -3.52 -4.31 -12.07
C VAL A 90 -3.24 -4.50 -10.57
N PHE A 91 -2.41 -3.64 -9.96
CA PHE A 91 -1.97 -3.84 -8.59
C PHE A 91 -2.79 -3.01 -7.59
N PRO A 92 -3.10 -3.56 -6.40
CA PRO A 92 -3.64 -2.77 -5.32
C PRO A 92 -2.60 -1.75 -4.86
N VAL A 93 -3.06 -0.57 -4.48
CA VAL A 93 -2.26 0.48 -3.84
C VAL A 93 -2.59 0.60 -2.36
N ALA A 94 -3.83 0.30 -1.99
CA ALA A 94 -4.27 0.24 -0.60
C ALA A 94 -5.49 -0.66 -0.43
N THR A 95 -5.70 -1.13 0.80
CA THR A 95 -6.95 -1.79 1.22
C THR A 95 -7.35 -1.32 2.61
N TRP A 96 -8.64 -1.05 2.80
CA TRP A 96 -9.24 -0.67 4.09
C TRP A 96 -10.25 -1.73 4.51
N SER A 97 -10.25 -2.09 5.78
CA SER A 97 -11.19 -3.08 6.34
C SER A 97 -11.81 -2.57 7.63
N ASP A 98 -13.14 -2.58 7.67
CA ASP A 98 -13.95 -2.47 8.87
C ASP A 98 -14.22 -3.90 9.37
N ARG A 99 -13.74 -4.23 10.56
CA ARG A 99 -13.78 -5.57 11.18
C ARG A 99 -14.83 -5.65 12.28
N ASN A 100 -15.13 -4.56 12.98
CA ASN A 100 -16.13 -4.52 14.06
C ASN A 100 -17.56 -4.10 13.62
N GLY A 101 -17.68 -3.35 12.52
CA GLY A 101 -18.93 -2.91 11.89
C GLY A 101 -19.39 -1.51 12.23
N ASP A 102 -18.52 -0.67 12.76
CA ASP A 102 -18.86 0.70 13.13
C ASP A 102 -18.79 1.69 11.95
N GLY A 103 -18.34 1.24 10.77
CA GLY A 103 -18.20 2.09 9.60
C GLY A 103 -16.93 2.96 9.58
N ARG A 104 -15.93 2.65 10.41
CA ARG A 104 -14.54 3.13 10.32
C ARG A 104 -13.62 1.97 9.96
N ALA A 105 -12.46 2.29 9.41
CA ALA A 105 -11.47 1.28 9.08
C ALA A 105 -10.68 0.86 10.34
N ASP A 106 -10.62 -0.43 10.63
CA ASP A 106 -9.80 -0.98 11.72
C ASP A 106 -8.41 -1.41 11.23
N MET A 107 -8.28 -1.57 9.91
CA MET A 107 -7.04 -2.00 9.27
C MET A 107 -6.88 -1.31 7.93
N ILE A 108 -5.68 -0.76 7.72
CA ILE A 108 -5.27 -0.19 6.44
C ILE A 108 -3.94 -0.78 6.02
N GLU A 109 -3.88 -1.29 4.79
CA GLU A 109 -2.67 -1.82 4.20
C GLU A 109 -2.31 -1.00 2.96
N VAL A 110 -1.03 -0.69 2.81
CA VAL A 110 -0.49 0.07 1.68
C VAL A 110 0.49 -0.80 0.91
N PHE A 111 0.39 -0.75 -0.41
CA PHE A 111 1.13 -1.60 -1.33
C PHE A 111 1.97 -0.76 -2.30
N ARG A 112 3.10 -1.33 -2.70
CA ARG A 112 3.95 -0.81 -3.77
C ARG A 112 4.39 -2.00 -4.62
N ASP A 113 4.18 -1.90 -5.93
CA ASP A 113 4.54 -2.96 -6.90
C ASP A 113 3.96 -4.34 -6.50
N GLY A 114 2.75 -4.36 -5.94
CA GLY A 114 2.06 -5.56 -5.45
C GLY A 114 2.52 -6.07 -4.08
N ALA A 115 3.60 -5.55 -3.50
CA ALA A 115 4.09 -5.91 -2.17
C ALA A 115 3.49 -4.99 -1.10
N ARG A 116 3.00 -5.55 0.00
CA ARG A 116 2.58 -4.76 1.18
C ARG A 116 3.81 -4.14 1.81
N ILE A 117 3.81 -2.82 1.96
CA ILE A 117 4.92 -2.07 2.56
C ILE A 117 4.56 -1.49 3.92
N VAL A 118 3.28 -1.19 4.17
CA VAL A 118 2.82 -0.66 5.45
C VAL A 118 1.48 -1.28 5.83
N GLN A 119 1.26 -1.43 7.13
CA GLN A 119 0.00 -1.83 7.72
C GLN A 119 -0.27 -0.98 8.98
N LEU A 120 -1.46 -0.41 9.08
CA LEU A 120 -1.97 0.32 10.24
C LEU A 120 -3.13 -0.45 10.85
N ILE A 121 -3.13 -0.56 12.17
CA ILE A 121 -4.05 -1.43 12.91
C ILE A 121 -4.61 -0.66 14.09
N ASP A 122 -5.93 -0.69 14.19
CA ASP A 122 -6.73 -0.30 15.35
C ASP A 122 -7.37 -1.59 15.93
N PRO A 123 -6.66 -2.29 16.85
CA PRO A 123 -7.18 -3.51 17.47
C PRO A 123 -8.29 -3.30 18.52
N ASP A 124 -8.42 -2.12 19.11
CA ASP A 124 -9.43 -1.85 20.15
C ASP A 124 -10.69 -1.15 19.62
N TYR A 125 -10.65 -0.77 18.34
CA TYR A 125 -11.75 -0.21 17.58
C TYR A 125 -12.22 1.14 18.10
N ASP A 126 -11.28 1.96 18.59
CA ASP A 126 -11.58 3.31 19.07
C ASP A 126 -11.55 4.37 17.95
N GLY A 127 -11.19 3.95 16.73
CA GLY A 127 -11.03 4.79 15.55
C GLY A 127 -9.61 5.33 15.38
N THR A 128 -8.65 4.95 16.20
CA THR A 128 -7.26 5.42 16.20
C THR A 128 -6.31 4.25 15.98
N ALA A 129 -5.37 4.39 15.06
CA ALA A 129 -4.33 3.37 14.87
C ALA A 129 -3.41 3.29 16.10
N ASN A 130 -3.41 2.13 16.77
CA ASN A 130 -2.46 1.84 17.85
C ASN A 130 -1.17 1.18 17.34
N VAL A 131 -1.17 0.58 16.14
CA VAL A 131 0.00 -0.13 15.60
C VAL A 131 0.27 0.24 14.15
N MET A 132 1.53 0.55 13.84
CA MET A 132 2.05 0.65 12.48
C MET A 132 3.14 -0.39 12.25
N ARG A 133 3.03 -1.16 11.18
CA ARG A 133 4.04 -2.13 10.73
C ARG A 133 4.59 -1.74 9.37
N VAL A 134 5.89 -1.81 9.22
CA VAL A 134 6.61 -1.54 7.97
C VAL A 134 7.29 -2.82 7.51
N TYR A 135 7.12 -3.14 6.23
CA TYR A 135 7.60 -4.37 5.63
C TYR A 135 8.63 -4.09 4.54
N SER A 136 9.47 -5.09 4.27
CA SER A 136 10.36 -5.12 3.11
C SER A 136 9.57 -5.47 1.85
N ALA A 137 10.19 -5.27 0.67
CA ALA A 137 9.60 -5.71 -0.59
C ALA A 137 9.42 -7.24 -0.69
N SER A 138 10.13 -8.03 0.12
CA SER A 138 9.95 -9.48 0.24
C SER A 138 8.87 -9.88 1.26
N GLY A 139 8.23 -8.92 1.93
CA GLY A 139 7.17 -9.14 2.92
C GLY A 139 7.67 -9.38 4.35
N GLU A 140 8.96 -9.22 4.62
CA GLU A 140 9.53 -9.32 5.97
C GLU A 140 9.14 -8.09 6.81
N LEU A 141 8.75 -8.30 8.06
CA LEU A 141 8.50 -7.19 9.00
C LEU A 141 9.83 -6.53 9.39
N LEU A 142 10.01 -5.28 8.99
CA LEU A 142 11.22 -4.50 9.28
C LEU A 142 11.09 -3.69 10.56
N ARG A 143 9.88 -3.19 10.84
CA ARG A 143 9.60 -2.34 12.01
C ARG A 143 8.15 -2.48 12.44
N GLU A 144 7.92 -2.53 13.75
CA GLU A 144 6.61 -2.32 14.37
C GLU A 144 6.73 -1.12 15.31
N GLU A 145 5.75 -0.23 15.25
CA GLU A 145 5.63 0.94 16.12
C GLU A 145 4.27 0.90 16.80
N ARG A 146 4.26 1.11 18.12
CA ARG A 146 3.05 1.23 18.93
C ARG A 146 2.85 2.71 19.26
N MET A 147 1.63 3.17 19.06
CA MET A 147 1.27 4.58 18.95
C MET A 147 0.31 5.04 20.02
#